data_AF-A0A9J7N0H7-F1
#
_entry.id   AF-A0A9J7N0H7-F1
#
_cell.length_a   1.000
_cell.length_b   1.000
_cell.length_c   1.000
_cell.angle_alpha   90.00
_cell.angle_beta   90.00
_cell.angle_gamma   90.00
#
_symmetry.space_group_name_H-M   'P 1'
#
loop_
_entity.id
_entity.type
_entity.pdbx_description
1 polymer ?
#
loop_
_entity_poly.entity_id
_entity_poly.type
_entity_poly.pdbx_seq_one_letter_code
_entity_poly.pdbx_strand_id
1 'polypeptide(L)'
;MPHKNEIWLPYNTRKVDIYNKYAEECEERSQKFCCEESFRNMWKYFYPHVSIKTCSLFTKCTICVRLGRNLAKTRDPVKRREIKLKRQEHDARQMAERLAYYQRREAARKEPEKYLSLIVDGMDQAKTYLPHFVGDKSKDLTTADQMKVHVSGVISHGHGLRTTYVDFFEYPHDSNLTLNLLLKLLGKLRKPLPPILYIQADNCYRENKNKFMLAFLDMLVHMKIFREIRCSAVWPTNYVIKRPTPLNN
;
A
#
# COMPACT_ATOMS: atom_id res chain seq x y z
N MET A 1 -9.25 -2.11 -15.46
CA MET A 1 -10.44 -1.31 -15.81
C MET A 1 -11.20 -0.91 -14.55
N PRO A 2 -11.07 0.32 -14.01
CA PRO A 2 -11.92 0.80 -12.92
C PRO A 2 -13.08 1.59 -13.54
N HIS A 3 -14.08 0.89 -14.08
CA HIS A 3 -15.28 1.51 -14.68
C HIS A 3 -16.54 1.25 -13.84
N LYS A 4 -16.39 0.80 -12.60
CA LYS A 4 -17.52 0.60 -11.69
C LYS A 4 -17.19 1.28 -10.36
N ASN A 5 -18.09 2.13 -9.88
CA ASN A 5 -18.08 2.70 -8.52
C ASN A 5 -18.28 1.61 -7.43
N GLU A 6 -17.85 0.38 -7.68
CA GLU A 6 -17.96 -0.73 -6.74
C GLU A 6 -16.81 -0.66 -5.74
N ILE A 7 -17.14 -0.66 -4.46
CA ILE A 7 -16.17 -0.83 -3.38
C ILE A 7 -16.11 -2.31 -3.04
N TRP A 8 -14.92 -2.90 -3.14
CA TRP A 8 -14.75 -4.33 -2.91
C TRP A 8 -14.20 -4.61 -1.54
N LEU A 9 -14.94 -5.42 -0.79
CA LEU A 9 -14.48 -5.93 0.49
C LEU A 9 -13.59 -7.16 0.30
N PRO A 10 -12.75 -7.48 1.31
CA PRO A 10 -11.81 -8.59 1.21
C PRO A 10 -12.51 -9.90 0.85
N TYR A 11 -11.86 -10.66 -0.04
CA TYR A 11 -12.30 -11.99 -0.44
C TYR A 11 -12.53 -12.90 0.78
N ASN A 12 -13.62 -13.67 0.75
CA ASN A 12 -14.02 -14.61 1.80
C ASN A 12 -14.45 -13.95 3.12
N THR A 13 -14.84 -12.67 3.10
CA THR A 13 -15.54 -12.03 4.23
C THR A 13 -17.02 -12.38 4.15
N ARG A 14 -17.68 -12.78 5.25
CA ARG A 14 -19.14 -12.96 5.25
C ARG A 14 -19.80 -11.70 5.79
N LYS A 15 -21.01 -11.38 5.32
CA LYS A 15 -21.78 -10.24 5.86
C LYS A 15 -21.99 -10.37 7.38
N VAL A 16 -22.17 -11.60 7.87
CA VAL A 16 -22.25 -11.92 9.31
C VAL A 16 -20.98 -11.50 10.04
N ASP A 17 -19.79 -11.75 9.48
CA ASP A 17 -18.53 -11.37 10.13
C ASP A 17 -18.40 -9.85 10.27
N ILE A 18 -18.94 -9.11 9.29
CA ILE A 18 -18.94 -7.64 9.31
C ILE A 18 -19.96 -7.11 10.30
N TYR A 19 -21.14 -7.73 10.36
CA TYR A 19 -22.16 -7.41 11.37
C TYR A 19 -21.63 -7.63 12.78
N ASN A 20 -21.01 -8.77 13.06
CA ASN A 20 -20.44 -9.07 14.37
C ASN A 20 -19.40 -8.02 14.77
N LYS A 21 -18.54 -7.62 13.83
CA LYS A 21 -17.56 -6.54 14.09
C LYS A 21 -18.23 -5.19 14.36
N TYR A 22 -19.29 -4.86 13.62
CA TYR A 22 -20.10 -3.65 13.85
C TYR A 22 -20.75 -3.67 15.24
N ALA A 23 -21.33 -4.81 15.65
CA ALA A 23 -21.93 -4.97 16.96
C ALA A 23 -20.87 -4.83 18.08
N GLU A 24 -19.74 -5.53 17.96
CA GLU A 24 -18.60 -5.42 18.90
C GLU A 24 -18.12 -3.96 19.03
N GLU A 25 -17.91 -3.25 17.91
CA GLU A 25 -17.45 -1.84 17.94
C GLU A 25 -18.50 -0.89 18.55
N CYS A 26 -19.79 -1.16 18.36
CA CYS A 26 -20.87 -0.39 18.99
C CYS A 26 -20.96 -0.66 20.50
N GLU A 27 -20.83 -1.91 20.93
CA GLU A 27 -20.79 -2.29 22.35
C GLU A 27 -19.60 -1.64 23.06
N GLU A 28 -18.40 -1.70 22.48
CA GLU A 28 -17.20 -1.04 23.01
C GLU A 28 -17.38 0.47 23.21
N ARG A 29 -18.21 1.11 22.37
CA ARG A 29 -18.51 2.55 22.43
C ARG A 29 -19.78 2.88 23.22
N SER A 30 -20.42 1.88 23.84
CA SER A 30 -21.72 2.03 24.51
C SER A 30 -22.80 2.64 23.60
N GLN A 31 -22.76 2.32 22.31
CA GLN A 31 -23.72 2.78 21.30
C GLN A 31 -24.74 1.67 21.00
N LYS A 32 -26.00 2.07 20.78
CA LYS A 32 -27.03 1.15 20.29
C LYS A 32 -26.71 0.72 18.86
N PHE A 33 -26.83 -0.57 18.58
CA PHE A 33 -26.70 -1.13 17.24
C PHE A 33 -27.98 -1.83 16.80
N CYS A 34 -28.19 -1.93 15.49
CA CYS A 34 -29.38 -2.58 14.94
C CYS A 34 -29.23 -4.11 14.88
N CYS A 35 -30.35 -4.83 14.71
CA CYS A 35 -30.31 -6.26 14.48
C CYS A 35 -29.71 -6.59 13.10
N GLU A 36 -29.25 -7.84 12.92
CA GLU A 36 -28.57 -8.26 11.69
C GLU A 36 -29.43 -8.05 10.44
N GLU A 37 -30.74 -8.29 10.54
CA GLU A 37 -31.67 -8.10 9.42
C GLU A 37 -31.76 -6.63 8.99
N SER A 38 -31.91 -5.71 9.94
CA SER A 38 -31.86 -4.27 9.66
C SER A 38 -30.52 -3.84 9.08
N PHE A 39 -29.40 -4.39 9.56
CA PHE A 39 -28.08 -4.13 9.00
C PHE A 39 -27.96 -4.60 7.54
N ARG A 40 -28.46 -5.80 7.22
CA ARG A 40 -28.47 -6.33 5.84
C ARG A 40 -29.37 -5.51 4.92
N ASN A 41 -30.52 -5.04 5.41
CA ASN A 41 -31.40 -4.15 4.66
C ASN A 41 -30.73 -2.81 4.41
N MET A 42 -30.16 -2.17 5.45
CA MET A 42 -29.39 -0.94 5.31
C MET A 42 -28.28 -1.07 4.25
N TRP A 43 -27.53 -2.17 4.28
CA TRP A 43 -26.51 -2.45 3.26
C TRP A 43 -27.11 -2.49 1.86
N LYS A 44 -28.22 -3.22 1.67
CA LYS A 44 -28.86 -3.37 0.36
C LYS A 44 -29.34 -2.05 -0.22
N TYR A 45 -29.91 -1.18 0.63
CA TYR A 45 -30.49 0.10 0.19
C TYR A 45 -29.43 1.20 0.05
N PHE A 46 -28.57 1.39 1.05
CA PHE A 46 -27.63 2.52 1.09
C PHE A 46 -26.24 2.20 0.52
N TYR A 47 -25.85 0.92 0.53
CA TYR A 47 -24.53 0.47 0.08
C TYR A 47 -24.58 -0.61 -1.01
N PRO A 48 -25.43 -0.49 -2.05
CA PRO A 48 -25.49 -1.49 -3.14
C PRO A 48 -24.18 -1.58 -3.92
N HIS A 49 -23.37 -0.52 -3.88
CA HIS A 49 -22.07 -0.44 -4.51
C HIS A 49 -20.97 -1.18 -3.71
N VAL A 50 -21.22 -1.59 -2.47
CA VAL A 50 -20.25 -2.33 -1.64
C VAL A 50 -20.49 -3.83 -1.82
N SER A 51 -19.55 -4.51 -2.47
CA SER A 51 -19.66 -5.93 -2.85
C SER A 51 -18.53 -6.78 -2.28
N ILE A 52 -18.84 -8.03 -1.94
CA ILE A 52 -17.87 -9.04 -1.54
C ILE A 52 -17.63 -9.94 -2.76
N LYS A 53 -16.46 -9.84 -3.39
CA LYS A 53 -16.15 -10.67 -4.57
C LYS A 53 -15.84 -12.12 -4.17
N THR A 54 -16.19 -13.03 -5.09
CA THR A 54 -15.93 -14.48 -5.01
C THR A 54 -14.52 -14.87 -5.46
N CYS A 55 -13.70 -13.91 -5.89
CA CYS A 55 -12.30 -14.11 -6.24
C CYS A 55 -11.44 -12.97 -5.68
N SER A 56 -10.17 -13.27 -5.44
CA SER A 56 -9.19 -12.28 -5.00
C SER A 56 -8.42 -11.78 -6.22
N LEU A 57 -8.40 -10.46 -6.46
CA LEU A 57 -7.60 -9.85 -7.53
C LEU A 57 -6.12 -9.66 -7.16
N PHE A 58 -5.79 -9.80 -5.89
CA PHE A 58 -4.48 -9.49 -5.36
C PHE A 58 -3.89 -10.72 -4.69
N THR A 59 -2.56 -10.80 -4.67
CA THR A 59 -1.84 -11.83 -3.93
C THR A 59 -2.19 -11.74 -2.45
N LYS A 60 -2.52 -12.88 -1.84
CA LYS A 60 -2.91 -12.92 -0.44
C LYS A 60 -1.69 -12.80 0.46
N CYS A 61 -1.81 -12.04 1.54
CA CYS A 61 -0.81 -11.98 2.60
C CYS A 61 -0.53 -13.39 3.16
N THR A 62 0.75 -13.79 3.19
CA THR A 62 1.18 -15.12 3.67
C THR A 62 0.78 -15.36 5.13
N ILE A 63 0.79 -14.31 5.96
CA ILE A 63 0.36 -14.38 7.36
C ILE A 63 -1.15 -14.65 7.42
N CYS A 64 -1.96 -13.90 6.67
CA CYS A 64 -3.42 -14.11 6.61
C CYS A 64 -3.77 -15.53 6.14
N VAL A 65 -3.07 -16.03 5.11
CA VAL A 65 -3.29 -17.40 4.60
C VAL A 65 -2.92 -18.43 5.66
N ARG A 66 -1.80 -18.26 6.36
CA ARG A 66 -1.35 -19.16 7.43
C ARG A 66 -2.33 -19.19 8.60
N LEU A 67 -2.74 -18.01 9.09
CA LEU A 67 -3.71 -17.90 10.18
C LEU A 67 -5.07 -18.49 9.78
N GLY A 68 -5.53 -18.24 8.54
CA GLY A 68 -6.74 -18.84 8.01
C GLY A 68 -6.69 -20.36 7.95
N ARG A 69 -5.57 -20.94 7.48
CA ARG A 69 -5.37 -22.41 7.48
C ARG A 69 -5.34 -22.98 8.90
N ASN A 70 -4.64 -22.33 9.82
CA ASN A 70 -4.56 -22.78 11.22
C ASN A 70 -5.95 -22.75 11.88
N LEU A 71 -6.74 -21.72 11.59
CA LEU A 71 -8.12 -21.61 12.08
C LEU A 71 -9.02 -22.70 11.47
N ALA A 72 -8.84 -23.08 10.21
CA ALA A 72 -9.61 -24.17 9.61
C ALA A 72 -9.26 -25.55 10.21
N LYS A 73 -8.00 -25.78 10.59
CA LYS A 73 -7.54 -27.05 11.16
C LYS A 73 -7.86 -27.22 12.65
N THR A 74 -7.93 -26.13 13.41
CA THR A 74 -8.04 -26.17 14.87
C THR A 74 -9.51 -26.26 15.30
N ARG A 75 -9.88 -27.30 16.05
CA ARG A 75 -11.23 -27.46 16.63
C ARG A 75 -11.33 -26.93 18.07
N ASP A 76 -10.20 -26.88 18.79
CA ASP A 76 -10.10 -26.38 20.15
C ASP A 76 -10.51 -24.89 20.26
N PRO A 77 -11.54 -24.56 21.08
CA PRO A 77 -12.05 -23.19 21.19
C PRO A 77 -11.02 -22.19 21.72
N VAL A 78 -10.13 -22.59 22.64
CA VAL A 78 -9.13 -21.70 23.25
C VAL A 78 -8.09 -21.31 22.20
N LYS A 79 -7.51 -22.30 21.52
CA LYS A 79 -6.53 -22.05 20.44
C LYS A 79 -7.13 -21.28 19.27
N ARG A 80 -8.41 -21.50 18.96
CA ARG A 80 -9.13 -20.71 17.94
C ARG A 80 -9.21 -19.23 18.35
N ARG A 81 -9.45 -18.93 19.63
CA ARG A 81 -9.47 -17.55 20.13
C ARG A 81 -8.11 -16.89 19.98
N GLU A 82 -7.02 -17.58 20.32
CA GLU A 82 -5.65 -17.06 20.12
C GLU A 82 -5.33 -16.76 18.66
N ILE A 83 -5.71 -17.66 17.74
CA ILE A 83 -5.49 -17.44 16.29
C ILE A 83 -6.31 -16.24 15.79
N LYS A 84 -7.54 -16.06 16.29
CA LYS A 84 -8.37 -14.88 15.99
C LYS A 84 -7.71 -13.60 16.49
N LEU A 85 -7.19 -13.60 17.73
CA LEU A 85 -6.50 -12.44 18.30
C LEU A 85 -5.26 -12.06 17.48
N LYS A 86 -4.41 -13.04 17.12
CA LYS A 86 -3.26 -12.81 16.24
C LYS A 86 -3.65 -12.24 14.87
N ARG A 87 -4.84 -12.62 14.37
CA ARG A 87 -5.37 -12.06 13.12
C ARG A 87 -5.87 -10.63 13.30
N GLN A 88 -6.59 -10.34 14.38
CA GLN A 88 -7.00 -8.98 14.73
C GLN A 88 -5.80 -8.05 14.87
N GLU A 89 -4.74 -8.47 15.57
CA GLU A 89 -3.50 -7.72 15.69
C GLU A 89 -2.82 -7.49 14.34
N HIS A 90 -2.79 -8.51 13.47
CA HIS A 90 -2.26 -8.37 12.11
C HIS A 90 -3.05 -7.33 11.29
N ASP A 91 -4.37 -7.42 11.31
CA ASP A 91 -5.25 -6.53 10.55
C ASP A 91 -5.20 -5.10 11.11
N ALA A 92 -5.15 -4.94 12.44
CA ALA A 92 -4.96 -3.65 13.11
C ALA A 92 -3.64 -2.99 12.70
N ARG A 93 -2.55 -3.76 12.62
CA ARG A 93 -1.25 -3.26 12.12
C ARG A 93 -1.34 -2.77 10.68
N GLN A 94 -1.96 -3.56 9.80
CA GLN A 94 -2.16 -3.15 8.39
C GLN A 94 -3.04 -1.89 8.27
N MET A 95 -4.05 -1.75 9.12
CA MET A 95 -4.89 -0.56 9.15
C MET A 95 -4.12 0.67 9.63
N ALA A 96 -3.31 0.54 10.69
CA ALA A 96 -2.51 1.64 11.22
C ALA A 96 -1.55 2.21 10.16
N GLU A 97 -0.93 1.35 9.34
CA GLU A 97 -0.09 1.79 8.21
C GLU A 97 -0.88 2.61 7.19
N ARG A 98 -2.06 2.11 6.79
CA ARG A 98 -2.93 2.81 5.82
C ARG A 98 -3.38 4.16 6.35
N LEU A 99 -3.77 4.23 7.62
CA LEU A 99 -4.19 5.48 8.28
C LEU A 99 -3.04 6.48 8.34
N ALA A 100 -1.84 6.04 8.72
CA ALA A 100 -0.66 6.92 8.74
C ALA A 100 -0.34 7.48 7.34
N TYR A 101 -0.43 6.65 6.31
CA TYR A 101 -0.29 7.11 4.92
C TYR A 101 -1.38 8.13 4.54
N TYR A 102 -2.65 7.88 4.86
CA TYR A 102 -3.73 8.82 4.58
C TYR A 102 -3.56 10.15 5.30
N GLN A 103 -3.13 10.14 6.56
CA GLN A 103 -2.82 11.36 7.31
C GLN A 103 -1.72 12.17 6.63
N ARG A 104 -0.61 11.53 6.22
CA ARG A 104 0.49 12.18 5.50
C ARG A 104 0.05 12.73 4.15
N ARG A 105 -0.81 12.00 3.44
CA ARG A 105 -1.42 12.43 2.18
C ARG A 105 -2.26 13.70 2.37
N GLU A 106 -3.16 13.72 3.36
CA GLU A 106 -3.98 14.89 3.63
C GLU A 106 -3.15 16.07 4.13
N ALA A 107 -2.11 15.84 4.94
CA ALA A 107 -1.18 16.88 5.35
C ALA A 107 -0.48 17.54 4.15
N ALA A 108 0.00 16.75 3.18
CA ALA A 108 0.58 17.27 1.94
C ALA A 108 -0.41 18.01 1.03
N ARG A 109 -1.71 17.68 1.10
CA ARG A 109 -2.75 18.44 0.39
C ARG A 109 -3.07 19.77 1.06
N LYS A 110 -3.10 19.80 2.40
CA LYS A 110 -3.43 21.00 3.18
C LYS A 110 -2.27 21.99 3.24
N GLU A 111 -1.04 21.50 3.41
CA GLU A 111 0.17 22.31 3.52
C GLU A 111 1.20 21.84 2.47
N PRO A 112 0.95 22.03 1.16
CA PRO A 112 1.82 21.54 0.08
C PRO A 112 3.24 22.13 0.16
N GLU A 113 3.38 23.39 0.56
CA GLU A 113 4.69 24.06 0.75
C GLU A 113 5.53 23.43 1.88
N LYS A 114 4.91 22.67 2.78
CA LYS A 114 5.57 22.08 3.95
C LYS A 114 5.83 20.59 3.80
N TYR A 115 4.91 19.86 3.17
CA TYR A 115 4.99 18.41 3.05
C TYR A 115 4.88 17.95 1.60
N LEU A 116 5.85 17.17 1.16
CA LEU A 116 5.80 16.38 -0.05
C LEU A 116 5.44 14.94 0.31
N SER A 117 4.39 14.36 -0.28
CA SER A 117 4.01 12.96 -0.03
C SER A 117 3.98 12.18 -1.33
N LEU A 118 4.88 11.20 -1.45
CA LEU A 118 5.10 10.40 -2.64
C LEU A 118 4.66 8.96 -2.40
N ILE A 119 3.97 8.36 -3.38
CA ILE A 119 3.88 6.90 -3.51
C ILE A 119 4.70 6.47 -4.72
N VAL A 120 5.51 5.43 -4.54
CA VAL A 120 6.21 4.72 -5.62
C VAL A 120 5.70 3.28 -5.68
N ASP A 121 5.29 2.83 -6.85
CA ASP A 121 4.82 1.45 -7.08
C ASP A 121 5.30 0.92 -8.44
N GLY A 122 5.65 -0.35 -8.49
CA GLY A 122 6.11 -1.07 -9.68
C GLY A 122 5.07 -2.09 -10.13
N MET A 123 4.72 -2.09 -11.42
CA MET A 123 3.81 -3.11 -11.94
C MET A 123 4.50 -4.47 -12.05
N ASP A 124 3.78 -5.52 -11.69
CA ASP A 124 4.21 -6.90 -11.88
C ASP A 124 4.55 -7.19 -13.35
N GLN A 125 5.80 -7.61 -13.58
CA GLN A 125 6.43 -7.70 -14.91
C GLN A 125 5.65 -8.60 -15.89
N ALA A 126 5.07 -9.70 -15.41
CA ALA A 126 4.33 -10.65 -16.24
C ALA A 126 3.06 -10.04 -16.87
N LYS A 127 2.63 -8.86 -16.41
CA LYS A 127 1.46 -8.14 -16.92
C LYS A 127 1.81 -7.12 -17.98
N THR A 128 3.07 -6.71 -18.06
CA THR A 128 3.52 -5.60 -18.90
C THR A 128 4.30 -6.04 -20.14
N TYR A 129 4.57 -7.33 -20.30
CA TYR A 129 5.23 -7.87 -21.50
C TYR A 129 4.44 -7.58 -22.78
N LEU A 130 5.17 -7.27 -23.86
CA LEU A 130 4.63 -6.94 -25.16
C LEU A 130 4.91 -8.05 -26.18
N PRO A 131 3.95 -8.35 -27.08
CA PRO A 131 2.58 -7.82 -27.11
C PRO A 131 1.72 -8.30 -25.93
N HIS A 132 0.81 -7.43 -25.45
CA HIS A 132 -0.11 -7.76 -24.36
C HIS A 132 -1.36 -8.44 -24.91
N PHE A 133 -1.58 -9.69 -24.51
CA PHE A 133 -2.76 -10.47 -24.91
C PHE A 133 -3.83 -10.44 -23.80
N VAL A 134 -5.07 -10.16 -24.20
CA VAL A 134 -6.26 -10.19 -23.32
C VAL A 134 -7.00 -11.51 -23.54
N GLY A 135 -7.32 -12.24 -22.48
CA GLY A 135 -8.02 -13.53 -22.53
C GLY A 135 -7.16 -14.71 -22.10
N ASP A 136 -7.55 -15.92 -22.53
CA ASP A 136 -6.84 -17.15 -22.20
C ASP A 136 -5.47 -17.18 -22.88
N LYS A 137 -4.41 -17.14 -22.07
CA LYS A 137 -3.04 -17.26 -22.55
C LYS A 137 -2.77 -18.74 -22.85
N SER A 138 -2.50 -19.08 -24.12
CA SER A 138 -1.94 -20.40 -24.45
C SER A 138 -0.65 -20.63 -23.65
N LYS A 139 -0.39 -21.88 -23.24
CA LYS A 139 0.89 -22.25 -22.63
C LYS A 139 2.06 -21.92 -23.56
N ASP A 140 1.87 -21.98 -24.87
CA ASP A 140 2.89 -21.66 -25.87
C ASP A 140 3.34 -20.18 -25.82
N LEU A 141 2.48 -19.28 -25.30
CA LEU A 141 2.85 -17.87 -25.10
C LEU A 141 3.82 -17.68 -23.93
N THR A 142 3.88 -18.60 -22.98
CA THR A 142 4.87 -18.53 -21.88
C THR A 142 6.29 -18.89 -22.33
N THR A 143 6.40 -19.59 -23.46
CA THR A 143 7.67 -19.92 -24.13
C THR A 143 8.03 -18.95 -25.26
N ALA A 144 7.10 -18.06 -25.65
CA ALA A 144 7.36 -17.06 -26.67
C ALA A 144 8.29 -15.97 -26.15
N ASP A 145 9.19 -15.50 -27.03
CA ASP A 145 10.13 -14.43 -26.71
C ASP A 145 9.39 -13.08 -26.71
N GLN A 146 8.75 -12.76 -25.59
CA GLN A 146 8.02 -11.51 -25.41
C GLN A 146 8.97 -10.39 -25.01
N MET A 147 8.75 -9.20 -25.55
CA MET A 147 9.50 -8.01 -25.14
C MET A 147 9.14 -7.68 -23.69
N LYS A 148 10.13 -7.75 -22.82
CA LYS A 148 9.95 -7.43 -21.40
C LYS A 148 9.88 -5.92 -21.24
N VAL A 149 8.82 -5.46 -20.61
CA VAL A 149 8.62 -4.04 -20.29
C VAL A 149 8.21 -3.95 -18.84
N HIS A 150 8.73 -2.98 -18.11
CA HIS A 150 8.37 -2.71 -16.72
C HIS A 150 7.80 -1.30 -16.64
N VAL A 151 6.69 -1.16 -15.92
CA VAL A 151 6.02 0.12 -15.72
C VAL A 151 6.08 0.47 -14.24
N SER A 152 6.66 1.62 -13.91
CA SER A 152 6.72 2.15 -12.56
C SER A 152 5.94 3.45 -12.46
N GLY A 153 5.10 3.58 -11.45
CA GLY A 153 4.29 4.75 -11.18
C GLY A 153 4.79 5.52 -9.96
N VAL A 154 4.80 6.84 -10.06
CA VAL A 154 5.01 7.73 -8.92
C VAL A 154 3.90 8.76 -8.86
N ILE A 155 3.31 8.91 -7.67
CA ILE A 155 2.25 9.88 -7.41
C ILE A 155 2.72 10.84 -6.32
N SER A 156 2.69 12.13 -6.62
CA SER A 156 2.87 13.19 -5.63
C SER A 156 1.53 13.76 -5.19
N HIS A 157 1.24 13.63 -3.89
CA HIS A 157 0.06 14.19 -3.28
C HIS A 157 0.28 15.67 -2.93
N GLY A 158 -0.74 16.49 -3.17
CA GLY A 158 -0.69 17.94 -2.95
C GLY A 158 -0.05 18.75 -4.07
N HIS A 159 0.68 18.11 -4.99
CA HIS A 159 1.47 18.81 -6.02
C HIS A 159 1.02 18.51 -7.46
N GLY A 160 -0.10 17.83 -7.65
CA GLY A 160 -0.68 17.55 -8.97
C GLY A 160 0.14 16.62 -9.89
N LEU A 161 1.31 16.14 -9.45
CA LEU A 161 2.20 15.35 -10.28
C LEU A 161 1.89 13.85 -10.18
N ARG A 162 1.60 13.23 -11.31
CA ARG A 162 1.48 11.77 -11.48
C ARG A 162 2.32 11.40 -12.68
N THR A 163 3.26 10.49 -12.52
CA THR A 163 4.18 10.12 -13.59
C THR A 163 4.32 8.62 -13.65
N THR A 164 4.27 8.09 -14.87
CA THR A 164 4.60 6.71 -15.17
C THR A 164 5.90 6.68 -15.96
N TYR A 165 6.75 5.73 -15.63
CA TYR A 165 8.00 5.47 -16.29
C TYR A 165 7.96 4.07 -16.87
N VAL A 166 8.44 3.95 -18.10
CA VAL A 166 8.51 2.69 -18.83
C VAL A 166 9.98 2.36 -19.01
N ASP A 167 10.35 1.14 -18.65
CA ASP A 167 11.68 0.58 -18.81
C ASP A 167 11.58 -0.69 -19.66
N PHE A 168 12.45 -0.80 -20.67
CA PHE A 168 12.49 -1.92 -21.61
C PHE A 168 13.50 -3.00 -21.17
N PHE A 169 13.73 -3.11 -19.86
CA PHE A 169 14.74 -4.00 -19.26
C PHE A 169 16.16 -3.68 -19.75
N GLU A 170 16.41 -2.42 -20.11
CA GLU A 170 17.75 -1.93 -20.45
C GLU A 170 18.65 -1.88 -19.22
N TYR A 171 18.03 -1.70 -18.04
CA TYR A 171 18.71 -1.57 -16.76
C TYR A 171 18.32 -2.70 -15.82
N PRO A 172 19.23 -3.13 -14.92
CA PRO A 172 18.87 -4.01 -13.83
C PRO A 172 17.73 -3.42 -12.99
N HIS A 173 16.70 -4.23 -12.73
CA HIS A 173 15.60 -3.89 -11.81
C HIS A 173 16.05 -4.01 -10.36
N ASP A 174 16.98 -3.14 -9.97
CA ASP A 174 17.52 -3.01 -8.63
C ASP A 174 17.15 -1.63 -8.05
N SER A 175 17.74 -1.29 -6.90
CA SER A 175 17.50 -0.01 -6.24
C SER A 175 17.80 1.19 -7.15
N ASN A 176 18.74 1.10 -8.09
CA ASN A 176 19.15 2.21 -8.94
C ASN A 176 18.00 2.69 -9.83
N LEU A 177 17.17 1.78 -10.34
CA LEU A 177 16.01 2.15 -11.14
C LEU A 177 15.09 3.05 -10.32
N THR A 178 14.66 2.59 -9.14
CA THR A 178 13.78 3.36 -8.24
C THR A 178 14.39 4.68 -7.82
N LEU A 179 15.69 4.70 -7.48
CA LEU A 179 16.40 5.93 -7.11
C LEU A 179 16.43 6.95 -8.26
N ASN A 180 16.67 6.49 -9.50
CA ASN A 180 16.63 7.35 -10.68
C ASN A 180 15.22 7.90 -10.92
N LEU A 181 14.17 7.10 -10.74
CA LEU A 181 12.78 7.57 -10.88
C LEU A 181 12.45 8.65 -9.85
N LEU A 182 12.87 8.46 -8.59
CA LEU A 182 12.74 9.46 -7.54
C LEU A 182 13.49 10.74 -7.89
N LEU A 183 14.75 10.64 -8.33
CA LEU A 183 15.55 11.80 -8.70
C LEU A 183 14.93 12.58 -9.86
N LYS A 184 14.50 11.89 -10.92
CA LYS A 184 13.79 12.49 -12.07
C LYS A 184 12.51 13.21 -11.63
N LEU A 185 11.75 12.61 -10.71
CA LEU A 185 10.54 13.24 -10.15
C LEU A 185 10.88 14.51 -9.35
N LEU A 186 11.88 14.45 -8.46
CA LEU A 186 12.31 15.60 -7.66
C LEU A 186 12.83 16.76 -8.53
N GLY A 187 13.40 16.46 -9.70
CA GLY A 187 13.79 17.43 -10.71
C GLY A 187 12.61 18.10 -11.43
N LYS A 188 11.49 17.39 -11.60
CA LYS A 188 10.27 17.91 -12.24
C LYS A 188 9.40 18.76 -11.32
N LEU A 189 9.53 18.60 -10.01
CA LEU A 189 8.76 19.38 -9.03
C LEU A 189 9.25 20.83 -8.99
N ARG A 190 8.30 21.77 -8.84
CA ARG A 190 8.56 23.20 -8.69
C ARG A 190 9.45 23.44 -7.45
N LYS A 191 10.45 24.31 -7.59
CA LYS A 191 11.32 24.74 -6.50
C LYS A 191 10.76 26.00 -5.81
N PRO A 192 11.04 26.21 -4.50
CA PRO A 192 11.74 25.31 -3.60
C PRO A 192 10.92 24.04 -3.30
N LEU A 193 11.61 22.93 -2.97
CA LEU A 193 10.92 21.71 -2.56
C LEU A 193 10.41 21.85 -1.11
N PRO A 194 9.29 21.20 -0.76
CA PRO A 194 8.83 21.17 0.62
C PRO A 194 9.87 20.53 1.54
N PRO A 195 10.10 21.06 2.76
CA PRO A 195 11.18 20.63 3.63
C PRO A 195 10.98 19.23 4.21
N ILE A 196 9.75 18.70 4.25
CA ILE A 196 9.45 17.38 4.81
C ILE A 196 8.96 16.47 3.69
N LEU A 197 9.63 15.33 3.51
CA LEU A 197 9.26 14.32 2.53
C LEU A 197 8.71 13.07 3.20
N TYR A 198 7.53 12.64 2.77
CA TYR A 198 6.95 11.34 3.06
C TYR A 198 7.06 10.45 1.83
N ILE A 199 7.71 9.30 1.94
CA ILE A 199 7.78 8.29 0.88
C ILE A 199 7.06 7.04 1.37
N GLN A 200 6.03 6.66 0.60
CA GLN A 200 5.41 5.36 0.68
C GLN A 200 5.90 4.51 -0.48
N ALA A 201 6.59 3.43 -0.18
CA ALA A 201 7.06 2.48 -1.18
C ALA A 201 6.50 1.08 -0.89
N ASP A 202 6.55 0.21 -1.89
CA ASP A 202 6.23 -1.20 -1.72
C ASP A 202 7.30 -1.90 -0.85
N ASN A 203 7.01 -3.13 -0.41
CA ASN A 203 7.93 -3.93 0.39
C ASN A 203 8.82 -4.82 -0.49
N CYS A 204 9.43 -4.27 -1.54
CA CYS A 204 10.42 -4.99 -2.34
C CYS A 204 11.82 -4.79 -1.74
N TYR A 205 12.42 -5.85 -1.20
CA TYR A 205 13.77 -5.78 -0.62
C TYR A 205 14.84 -5.40 -1.65
N ARG A 206 14.67 -5.77 -2.93
CA ARG A 206 15.65 -5.46 -3.98
C ARG A 206 15.64 -3.99 -4.36
N GLU A 207 14.48 -3.36 -4.33
CA GLU A 207 14.27 -2.03 -4.88
C GLU A 207 14.15 -0.97 -3.78
N ASN A 208 13.19 -1.14 -2.86
CA ASN A 208 12.76 -0.10 -1.93
C ASN A 208 13.22 -0.33 -0.49
N LYS A 209 13.29 -1.59 -0.04
CA LYS A 209 13.67 -1.96 1.32
C LYS A 209 15.12 -2.47 1.39
N ASN A 210 16.06 -1.57 1.14
CA ASN A 210 17.49 -1.86 1.21
C ASN A 210 18.30 -0.66 1.69
N LYS A 211 19.59 -0.91 1.95
CA LYS A 211 20.57 0.08 2.39
C LYS A 211 20.79 1.21 1.38
N PHE A 212 20.66 0.96 0.07
CA PHE A 212 20.91 1.97 -0.96
C PHE A 212 19.81 3.03 -0.97
N MET A 213 18.54 2.60 -0.85
CA MET A 213 17.42 3.50 -0.67
C MET A 213 17.59 4.37 0.58
N LEU A 214 17.93 3.77 1.72
CA LEU A 214 18.15 4.52 2.96
C LEU A 214 19.33 5.50 2.86
N ALA A 215 20.46 5.07 2.30
CA ALA A 215 21.64 5.92 2.10
C ALA A 215 21.35 7.09 1.15
N PHE A 216 20.58 6.86 0.09
CA PHE A 216 20.15 7.92 -0.81
C PHE A 216 19.26 8.95 -0.10
N LEU A 217 18.27 8.50 0.68
CA LEU A 217 17.43 9.41 1.45
C LEU A 217 18.24 10.20 2.49
N ASP A 218 19.20 9.55 3.14
CA ASP A 218 20.12 10.20 4.07
C ASP A 218 21.00 11.26 3.38
N MET A 219 21.52 10.95 2.19
CA MET A 219 22.25 11.91 1.36
C MET A 219 21.41 13.15 1.03
N LEU A 220 20.12 12.99 0.70
CA LEU A 220 19.25 14.14 0.39
C LEU A 220 19.04 15.07 1.60
N VAL A 221 19.06 14.53 2.82
CA VAL A 221 18.99 15.31 4.06
C VAL A 221 20.32 16.04 4.31
N HIS A 222 21.44 15.34 4.13
CA HIS A 222 22.78 15.92 4.28
C HIS A 222 23.06 17.03 3.26
N MET A 223 22.59 16.87 2.01
CA MET A 223 22.64 17.91 0.97
C MET A 223 21.69 19.09 1.22
N LYS A 224 20.98 19.11 2.36
CA LYS A 224 20.03 20.16 2.75
C LYS A 224 18.85 20.35 1.79
N ILE A 225 18.58 19.37 0.91
CA ILE A 225 17.41 19.38 0.02
C ILE A 225 16.14 19.21 0.86
N PHE A 226 16.16 18.27 1.80
CA PHE A 226 15.09 18.08 2.78
C PHE A 226 15.60 18.34 4.20
N ARG A 227 14.69 18.70 5.10
CA ARG A 227 14.94 18.78 6.55
C ARG A 227 14.68 17.45 7.23
N GLU A 228 13.64 16.76 6.77
CA GLU A 228 13.21 15.49 7.33
C GLU A 228 12.62 14.62 6.22
N ILE A 229 12.98 13.34 6.22
CA ILE A 229 12.40 12.33 5.35
C ILE A 229 11.83 11.22 6.21
N ARG A 230 10.57 10.83 5.97
CA ARG A 230 9.98 9.61 6.53
C ARG A 230 9.69 8.62 5.43
N CYS A 231 10.31 7.45 5.52
CA CYS A 231 10.07 6.33 4.61
C CYS A 231 9.30 5.23 5.33
N SER A 232 8.18 4.80 4.75
CA SER A 232 7.44 3.62 5.18
C SER A 232 7.61 2.47 4.19
N ALA A 233 8.43 1.49 4.58
CA ALA A 233 8.61 0.21 3.89
C ALA A 233 8.18 -0.95 4.83
N VAL A 234 6.90 -0.92 5.23
CA VAL A 234 6.21 -1.83 6.17
C VAL A 234 6.80 -1.85 7.60
N TRP A 235 5.91 -1.82 8.60
CA TRP A 235 6.15 -1.82 10.04
C TRP A 235 7.07 -2.97 10.48
N PRO A 236 7.96 -2.79 11.49
CA PRO A 236 8.10 -1.64 12.39
C PRO A 236 8.92 -0.48 11.83
N THR A 237 9.49 -0.63 10.64
CA THR A 237 10.49 0.28 10.11
C THR A 237 9.86 1.48 9.40
N ASN A 238 9.35 2.43 10.18
CA ASN A 238 9.28 3.81 9.75
C ASN A 238 10.66 4.43 9.96
N TYR A 239 11.42 4.62 8.88
CA TYR A 239 12.70 5.32 8.97
C TYR A 239 12.43 6.81 9.00
N VAL A 240 12.93 7.48 10.03
CA VAL A 240 12.89 8.94 10.15
C VAL A 240 14.32 9.42 10.06
N ILE A 241 14.64 10.08 8.95
CA ILE A 241 15.95 10.64 8.68
C ILE A 241 15.81 12.15 8.85
N LYS A 242 16.56 12.73 9.78
CA LYS A 242 16.51 14.15 10.12
C LYS A 242 17.90 14.74 10.01
N ARG A 243 17.98 16.05 9.73
CA ARG A 243 19.25 16.76 9.85
C ARG A 243 19.79 16.60 11.28
N PRO A 244 21.11 16.45 11.45
CA PRO A 244 21.72 16.52 12.77
C PRO A 244 21.33 17.83 13.43
N THR A 245 20.84 17.78 14.67
CA THR A 245 20.80 18.98 15.51
C THR A 245 22.22 19.50 15.65
N PRO A 246 22.47 20.80 15.43
CA PRO A 246 23.79 21.34 15.69
C PRO A 246 24.16 21.01 17.14
N LEU A 247 25.33 20.43 17.35
CA LEU A 247 25.95 20.35 18.67
C LEU A 247 26.11 21.80 19.11
N ASN A 248 25.39 22.19 20.17
CA ASN A 248 25.64 23.47 20.82
C ASN A 248 27.07 23.39 21.37
N ASN A 249 27.97 24.18 20.79
CA ASN A 249 29.29 24.47 21.36
C ASN A 249 29.13 25.37 22.58
#